data_AF-A0A3M6TFK6-F1
#
_entry.id   AF-A0A3M6TFK6-F1
#
_cell.length_a   1.000
_cell.length_b   1.000
_cell.length_c   1.000
_cell.angle_alpha   90.00
_cell.angle_beta   90.00
_cell.angle_gamma   90.00
#
_symmetry.space_group_name_H-M   'P 1'
#
loop_
_entity.id
_entity.type
_entity.pdbx_description
1 polymer ?
#
loop_
_entity_poly.entity_id
_entity_poly.type
_entity_poly.pdbx_seq_one_letter_code
_entity_poly.pdbx_strand_id
1 'polypeptide(L)'
;MAVKGADLCDRTFEREIECKDGILKIKQAEVGDESCVVWDAALVLAKYLQTEHFCPTKHLSLEPLVSTLCDLSNENTTILISYEERTTGNKPQLEKKFHQLIKEHFIVEEIPEEQQDSVYHSPDIHLLKLKRKL
;
A
#
# COMPACT_ATOMS: atom_id res chain seq x y z
N MET A 1 -33.37 15.08 22.42
CA MET A 1 -32.65 14.20 23.37
C MET A 1 -31.61 13.44 22.57
N ALA A 2 -30.34 13.82 22.68
CA ALA A 2 -29.23 13.19 21.98
C ALA A 2 -28.92 11.83 22.61
N VAL A 3 -28.88 10.78 21.79
CA VAL A 3 -28.40 9.46 22.20
C VAL A 3 -26.88 9.60 22.38
N LYS A 4 -26.42 9.40 23.62
CA LYS A 4 -25.00 9.37 23.98
C LYS A 4 -24.28 8.32 23.16
N GLY A 5 -23.08 8.65 22.68
CA GLY A 5 -22.16 7.72 22.04
C GLY A 5 -21.93 6.51 22.93
N ALA A 6 -22.52 5.39 22.55
CA ALA A 6 -22.09 4.09 23.04
C ALA A 6 -20.76 3.79 22.37
N ASP A 7 -19.75 3.57 23.21
CA ASP A 7 -18.36 3.30 22.88
C ASP A 7 -18.25 2.36 21.67
N LEU A 8 -17.58 2.81 20.61
CA LEU A 8 -17.25 1.99 19.44
C LEU A 8 -16.09 1.02 19.77
N CYS A 9 -15.38 1.24 20.89
CA CYS A 9 -14.23 0.45 21.32
C CYS A 9 -14.61 -1.00 21.71
N ASP A 10 -15.82 -1.22 22.22
CA ASP A 10 -16.26 -2.52 22.77
C ASP A 10 -16.76 -3.53 21.71
N ARG A 11 -16.72 -3.19 20.41
CA ARG A 11 -17.34 -3.99 19.33
C ARG A 11 -16.39 -4.39 18.21
N THR A 12 -15.09 -4.25 18.46
CA THR A 12 -14.04 -4.71 17.54
C THR A 12 -13.25 -5.85 18.15
N PHE A 13 -12.98 -6.91 17.36
CA PHE A 13 -12.03 -7.96 17.74
C PHE A 13 -10.75 -7.83 16.92
N GLU A 14 -9.64 -8.28 17.49
CA GLU A 14 -8.35 -8.33 16.80
C GLU A 14 -8.09 -9.75 16.31
N ARG A 15 -7.78 -9.89 15.02
CA ARG A 15 -7.21 -11.11 14.47
C ARG A 15 -5.70 -10.94 14.35
N GLU A 16 -4.97 -11.81 15.03
CA GLU A 16 -3.51 -11.88 14.92
C GLU A 16 -3.12 -12.85 13.81
N ILE A 17 -2.20 -12.41 12.95
CA ILE A 17 -1.64 -13.22 11.88
C ILE A 17 -0.13 -13.24 12.05
N GLU A 18 0.40 -14.44 12.21
CA GLU A 18 1.84 -14.65 12.25
C GLU A 18 2.44 -14.48 10.85
N CYS A 19 3.25 -13.44 10.71
CA CYS A 19 4.04 -13.11 9.53
C CYS A 19 5.52 -13.37 9.81
N LYS A 20 6.31 -13.55 8.75
CA LYS A 20 7.76 -13.84 8.87
C LYS A 20 8.54 -12.72 9.58
N ASP A 21 8.02 -11.49 9.60
CA ASP A 21 8.66 -10.30 10.19
C ASP A 21 7.91 -9.76 11.43
N GLY A 22 7.00 -10.55 12.01
CA GLY A 22 6.25 -10.17 13.22
C GLY A 22 4.77 -10.55 13.16
N ILE A 23 3.98 -10.03 14.10
CA ILE A 23 2.54 -10.31 14.19
C ILE A 23 1.78 -9.12 13.61
N LEU A 24 1.01 -9.35 12.54
CA LEU A 24 0.05 -8.38 12.02
C LEU A 24 -1.25 -8.51 12.82
N LYS A 25 -1.69 -7.42 13.45
CA LYS A 25 -2.97 -7.36 14.16
C LYS A 25 -3.99 -6.58 13.34
N ILE A 26 -5.11 -7.21 13.01
CA ILE A 26 -6.17 -6.61 12.20
C ILE A 26 -7.40 -6.44 13.09
N LYS A 27 -7.83 -5.19 13.28
CA LYS A 27 -9.08 -4.86 13.98
C LYS A 27 -10.27 -5.04 13.04
N GLN A 28 -11.25 -5.83 13.45
CA GLN A 28 -12.47 -6.12 12.69
C GLN A 28 -13.69 -5.77 13.55
N ALA A 29 -14.74 -5.17 12.98
CA ALA A 29 -15.97 -4.82 13.69
C ALA A 29 -17.08 -5.85 13.43
N GLU A 30 -17.86 -6.22 14.46
CA GLU A 30 -18.87 -7.29 14.35
C GLU A 30 -20.27 -6.85 13.84
N VAL A 31 -20.59 -5.55 13.74
CA VAL A 31 -21.97 -5.13 13.40
C VAL A 31 -22.05 -3.95 12.43
N GLY A 32 -22.70 -4.19 11.28
CA GLY A 32 -23.17 -3.22 10.28
C GLY A 32 -23.47 -3.90 8.95
N ASP A 33 -24.41 -3.39 8.15
CA ASP A 33 -24.80 -3.94 6.83
C ASP A 33 -23.64 -4.00 5.81
N GLU A 34 -22.50 -3.40 6.14
CA GLU A 34 -21.22 -3.56 5.45
C GLU A 34 -20.16 -4.04 6.45
N SER A 35 -20.26 -5.30 6.88
CA SER A 35 -19.18 -5.93 7.65
C SER A 35 -17.97 -6.12 6.72
N CYS A 36 -16.90 -5.34 6.93
CA CYS A 36 -15.60 -5.59 6.31
C CYS A 36 -14.96 -6.82 6.99
N VAL A 37 -15.48 -8.00 6.69
CA VAL A 37 -14.86 -9.26 7.07
C VAL A 37 -13.73 -9.52 6.09
N VAL A 38 -12.51 -9.72 6.60
CA VAL A 38 -11.45 -10.29 5.80
C VAL A 38 -11.88 -11.70 5.46
N TRP A 39 -12.29 -11.92 4.22
CA TRP A 39 -12.67 -13.24 3.72
C TRP A 39 -11.46 -14.17 3.81
N ASP A 40 -11.68 -15.44 4.14
CA ASP A 40 -10.61 -16.44 4.19
C ASP A 40 -9.78 -16.49 2.90
N ALA A 41 -10.39 -16.18 1.75
CA ALA A 41 -9.71 -16.03 0.47
C ALA A 41 -8.61 -14.94 0.49
N ALA A 42 -8.84 -13.81 1.17
CA ALA A 42 -7.84 -12.75 1.32
C ALA A 42 -6.69 -13.19 2.24
N LEU A 43 -6.96 -13.99 3.26
CA LEU A 43 -5.92 -14.59 4.12
C LEU A 43 -5.09 -15.61 3.35
N VAL A 44 -5.74 -16.47 2.56
CA VAL A 44 -5.08 -17.45 1.69
C VAL A 44 -4.20 -16.73 0.66
N LEU A 45 -4.70 -15.67 0.03
CA LEU A 45 -3.91 -14.85 -0.89
C LEU A 45 -2.71 -14.21 -0.16
N ALA A 46 -2.93 -13.57 0.99
CA ALA A 46 -1.85 -12.96 1.76
C ALA A 46 -0.74 -13.96 2.15
N LYS A 47 -1.10 -15.19 2.54
CA LYS A 47 -0.11 -16.25 2.82
C LYS A 47 0.52 -16.81 1.55
N TYR A 48 -0.22 -16.92 0.46
CA TYR A 48 0.32 -17.34 -0.84
C TYR A 48 1.39 -16.38 -1.37
N LEU A 49 1.15 -15.07 -1.26
CA LEU A 49 2.11 -14.03 -1.64
C LEU A 49 3.44 -14.12 -0.85
N GLN A 50 3.43 -14.75 0.33
CA GLN A 50 4.61 -14.98 1.17
C GLN A 50 5.33 -16.32 0.87
N THR A 51 4.80 -17.15 -0.04
CA THR A 51 5.42 -18.43 -0.42
C THR A 51 6.56 -18.24 -1.41
N GLU A 52 7.52 -19.16 -1.40
CA GLU A 52 8.61 -19.18 -2.39
C GLU A 52 8.11 -19.49 -3.81
N HIS A 53 6.93 -20.08 -3.95
CA HIS A 53 6.31 -20.30 -5.26
C HIS A 53 5.86 -19.01 -5.92
N PHE A 54 5.34 -18.05 -5.15
CA PHE A 54 4.94 -16.74 -5.68
C PHE A 54 6.09 -15.74 -5.72
N CYS A 55 6.98 -15.77 -4.72
CA CYS A 55 8.14 -14.90 -4.62
C CYS A 55 9.41 -15.76 -4.45
N PRO A 56 9.95 -16.35 -5.54
CA PRO A 56 11.10 -17.27 -5.49
C PRO A 56 12.38 -16.60 -5.00
N THR A 57 12.41 -15.27 -5.06
CA THR A 57 13.50 -14.45 -4.57
C THR A 57 12.90 -13.38 -3.66
N LYS A 58 13.39 -13.25 -2.42
CA LYS A 58 13.15 -12.08 -1.54
C LYS A 58 13.60 -10.74 -2.17
N HIS A 59 13.98 -10.74 -3.44
CA HIS A 59 14.26 -9.57 -4.24
C HIS A 59 12.94 -8.92 -4.66
N LEU A 60 12.48 -7.98 -3.83
CA LEU A 60 11.86 -6.72 -4.24
C LEU A 60 10.95 -6.84 -5.47
N SER A 61 9.63 -6.98 -5.26
CA SER A 61 8.60 -7.13 -6.31
C SER A 61 8.37 -5.88 -7.18
N LEU A 62 9.41 -5.08 -7.41
CA LEU A 62 9.31 -3.84 -8.17
C LEU A 62 9.03 -4.12 -9.63
N GLU A 63 9.76 -5.04 -10.26
CA GLU A 63 9.57 -5.33 -11.69
C GLU A 63 8.15 -5.86 -11.99
N PRO A 64 7.60 -6.84 -11.25
CA PRO A 64 6.20 -7.25 -11.44
C PRO A 64 5.20 -6.13 -11.19
N LEU A 65 5.44 -5.28 -10.19
CA LEU A 65 4.57 -4.13 -9.89
C LEU A 65 4.58 -3.14 -11.06
N VAL A 66 5.76 -2.75 -11.54
CA VAL A 66 5.89 -1.81 -12.67
C VAL A 66 5.30 -2.41 -13.93
N SER A 67 5.49 -3.70 -14.19
CA SER A 67 4.81 -4.40 -15.30
C SER A 67 3.29 -4.29 -15.18
N THR A 68 2.74 -4.54 -14.00
CA THR A 68 1.29 -4.43 -13.78
C THR A 68 0.78 -3.01 -14.00
N LEU A 69 1.52 -1.99 -13.54
CA LEU A 69 1.21 -0.59 -13.82
C LEU A 69 1.22 -0.33 -15.33
N CYS A 70 2.19 -0.88 -16.07
CA CYS A 70 2.25 -0.77 -17.52
C CYS A 70 1.04 -1.43 -18.20
N ASP A 71 0.68 -2.64 -17.79
CA ASP A 71 -0.37 -3.43 -18.43
C ASP A 71 -1.77 -2.86 -18.20
N LEU A 72 -1.97 -2.18 -17.06
CA LEU A 72 -3.27 -1.62 -16.67
C LEU A 72 -3.42 -0.13 -16.97
N SER A 73 -2.41 0.53 -17.54
CA SER A 73 -2.45 1.97 -17.81
C SER A 73 -2.14 2.32 -19.25
N ASN A 74 -2.75 3.41 -19.72
CA ASN A 74 -2.48 4.01 -21.01
C ASN A 74 -2.31 5.54 -20.84
N GLU A 75 -2.24 6.27 -21.96
CA GLU A 75 -2.05 7.72 -21.98
C GLU A 75 -3.16 8.50 -21.24
N ASN A 76 -4.36 7.93 -21.15
CA ASN A 76 -5.51 8.54 -20.48
C ASN A 76 -5.54 8.22 -18.97
N THR A 77 -4.79 7.22 -18.53
CA THR A 77 -4.70 6.86 -17.11
C THR A 77 -3.82 7.86 -16.35
N THR A 78 -4.24 8.28 -15.17
CA THR A 78 -3.38 8.96 -14.19
C THR A 78 -3.18 8.01 -13.02
N ILE A 79 -1.93 7.68 -12.72
CA ILE A 79 -1.60 6.85 -11.56
C ILE A 79 -1.10 7.79 -10.45
N LEU A 80 -1.64 7.63 -9.25
CA LEU A 80 -1.16 8.30 -8.03
C LEU A 80 -0.54 7.27 -7.10
N ILE A 81 0.64 7.57 -6.58
CA ILE A 81 1.38 6.71 -5.66
C ILE A 81 1.66 7.51 -4.40
N SER A 82 1.35 6.95 -3.24
CA SER A 82 1.78 7.46 -1.94
C SER A 82 2.68 6.43 -1.28
N TYR A 83 3.84 6.85 -0.78
CA TYR A 83 4.74 5.96 -0.06
C TYR A 83 5.50 6.72 1.04
N GLU A 84 5.97 5.97 2.03
CA GLU A 84 6.79 6.45 3.14
C GLU A 84 8.28 6.17 2.83
N GLU A 85 9.12 7.20 2.84
CA GLU A 85 10.58 7.07 2.76
C GLU A 85 11.09 6.34 4.01
N ARG A 86 11.99 5.38 3.78
CA ARG A 86 12.63 4.62 4.87
C ARG A 86 14.14 4.55 4.64
N THR A 87 14.89 5.00 5.64
CA THR A 87 16.36 5.10 5.58
C THR A 87 17.10 3.88 6.12
N THR A 88 16.40 2.94 6.76
CA THR A 88 17.01 1.78 7.42
C THR A 88 17.15 0.57 6.49
N GLY A 89 18.23 -0.19 6.65
CA GLY A 89 18.45 -1.45 5.92
C GLY A 89 18.63 -1.25 4.41
N ASN A 90 17.95 -2.07 3.61
CA ASN A 90 18.03 -2.06 2.13
C ASN A 90 16.98 -1.15 1.46
N LYS A 91 16.25 -0.36 2.24
CA LYS A 91 15.11 0.43 1.78
C LYS A 91 15.50 1.59 0.83
N PRO A 92 16.62 2.31 1.05
CA PRO A 92 17.05 3.34 0.11
C PRO A 92 17.40 2.78 -1.29
N GLN A 93 18.02 1.60 -1.37
CA GLN A 93 18.34 0.98 -2.67
C GLN A 93 17.07 0.50 -3.38
N LEU A 94 16.10 -0.01 -2.63
CA LEU A 94 14.80 -0.42 -3.13
C LEU A 94 14.06 0.76 -3.75
N GLU A 95 13.96 1.87 -3.02
CA GLU A 95 13.30 3.09 -3.51
C GLU A 95 13.99 3.62 -4.78
N LYS A 96 15.32 3.71 -4.77
CA LYS A 96 16.08 4.12 -5.95
C LYS A 96 15.81 3.23 -7.17
N LYS A 97 15.76 1.91 -6.98
CA LYS A 97 15.44 0.95 -8.04
C LYS A 97 14.01 1.12 -8.54
N PHE A 98 13.05 1.36 -7.65
CA PHE A 98 11.66 1.61 -8.03
C PHE A 98 11.56 2.85 -8.91
N HIS A 99 12.16 3.96 -8.47
CA HIS A 99 12.22 5.22 -9.23
C HIS A 99 12.85 5.03 -10.60
N GLN A 100 13.92 4.25 -10.71
CA GLN A 100 14.54 3.93 -12.00
C GLN A 100 13.55 3.21 -12.93
N LEU A 101 12.92 2.14 -12.45
CA LEU A 101 11.98 1.33 -13.25
C LEU A 101 10.76 2.14 -13.71
N ILE A 102 10.13 2.93 -12.84
CA ILE A 102 8.97 3.73 -13.25
C ILE A 102 9.36 4.83 -14.24
N LYS A 103 10.56 5.43 -14.08
CA LYS A 103 11.04 6.49 -14.99
C LYS A 103 11.37 5.97 -16.37
N GLU A 104 11.53 4.66 -16.58
CA GLU A 104 11.67 4.10 -17.92
C GLU A 104 10.37 4.26 -18.73
N HIS A 105 9.22 3.98 -18.10
CA HIS A 105 7.92 3.87 -18.78
C HIS A 105 6.95 5.03 -18.53
N PHE A 106 7.18 5.83 -17.49
CA PHE A 106 6.28 6.89 -17.05
C PHE A 106 7.01 8.23 -16.95
N ILE A 107 6.29 9.30 -17.26
CA ILE A 107 6.61 10.65 -16.79
C ILE A 107 6.18 10.68 -15.32
N VAL A 108 7.12 10.99 -14.43
CA VAL A 108 6.93 10.99 -12.98
C VAL A 108 7.02 12.44 -12.49
N GLU A 109 5.96 12.91 -11.84
CA GLU A 109 5.89 14.21 -11.19
C GLU A 109 5.71 13.98 -9.69
N GLU A 110 6.55 14.59 -8.86
CA GLU A 110 6.33 14.62 -7.42
C GLU A 110 5.36 15.75 -7.07
N ILE A 111 4.37 15.47 -6.22
CA ILE A 111 3.42 16.46 -5.74
C ILE A 111 4.06 17.18 -4.55
N PRO A 112 4.33 18.49 -4.67
CA PRO A 112 4.97 19.26 -3.61
C PRO A 112 4.13 19.29 -2.33
N GLU A 113 4.79 19.38 -1.16
CA GLU A 113 4.13 19.46 0.14
C GLU A 113 3.13 20.62 0.23
N GLU A 114 3.40 21.76 -0.42
CA GLU A 114 2.49 22.91 -0.43
C GLU A 114 1.15 22.64 -1.15
N GLN A 115 1.08 21.56 -1.94
CA GLN A 115 -0.15 21.10 -2.58
C GLN A 115 -0.85 19.99 -1.77
N GLN A 116 -0.26 19.54 -0.67
CA GLN A 116 -0.83 18.53 0.22
C GLN A 116 -1.73 19.17 1.30
N ASP A 117 -2.37 18.33 2.11
CA ASP A 117 -3.21 18.80 3.20
C ASP A 117 -2.37 19.46 4.31
N SER A 118 -2.82 20.62 4.79
CA SER A 118 -2.10 21.40 5.81
C SER A 118 -1.91 20.69 7.16
N VAL A 119 -2.71 19.68 7.46
CA VAL A 119 -2.63 18.87 8.69
C VAL A 119 -2.12 17.47 8.39
N TYR A 120 -2.53 16.88 7.26
CA TYR A 120 -2.21 15.49 6.90
C TYR A 120 -1.13 15.42 5.81
N HIS A 121 0.08 15.85 6.14
CA HIS A 121 1.30 15.64 5.35
C HIS A 121 2.45 15.22 6.26
N SER A 122 3.52 14.70 5.67
CA SER A 122 4.76 14.37 6.37
C SER A 122 5.92 14.52 5.38
N PRO A 123 7.08 15.03 5.81
CA PRO A 123 8.28 15.11 4.96
C PRO A 123 8.76 13.72 4.52
N ASP A 124 8.43 12.68 5.29
CA ASP A 124 8.78 11.29 4.95
C ASP A 124 7.70 10.62 4.08
N ILE A 125 6.60 11.30 3.71
CA ILE A 125 5.54 10.74 2.87
C ILE A 125 5.50 11.48 1.54
N HIS A 126 5.85 10.75 0.48
CA HIS A 126 5.91 11.28 -0.87
C HIS A 126 4.65 10.91 -1.65
N LEU A 127 4.21 11.85 -2.48
CA LEU A 127 3.13 11.65 -3.44
C LEU A 127 3.69 11.80 -4.85
N LEU A 128 3.53 10.77 -5.67
CA LEU A 128 3.94 10.78 -7.08
C LEU A 128 2.72 10.67 -7.97
N LYS A 129 2.76 11.43 -9.07
CA LYS A 129 1.83 11.35 -10.18
C LYS A 129 2.56 10.81 -11.40
N LEU A 130 2.05 9.71 -11.95
CA LEU A 130 2.64 9.01 -13.08
C LEU A 130 1.72 9.14 -14.31
N LYS A 131 2.34 9.43 -15.46
CA LYS A 131 1.70 9.44 -16.78
C LYS A 131 2.46 8.54 -17.74
N ARG A 132 1.75 7.68 -18.48
CA ARG A 132 2.36 6.76 -19.44
C ARG A 132 3.11 7.55 -20.51
N LYS A 133 4.36 7.19 -20.78
CA LYS A 133 5.09 7.73 -21.94
C LYS A 133 4.50 7.13 -23.22
N LEU A 134 4.34 7.97 -24.24
CA LEU A 134 4.01 7.55 -25.60
C LEU A 134 5.22 6.89 -26.28
#